data_AF-A0AAI9KP54-F1
#
_entry.id   AF-A0AAI9KP54-F1
#
_cell.length_a   1.000
_cell.length_b   1.000
_cell.length_c   1.000
_cell.angle_alpha   90.00
_cell.angle_beta   90.00
_cell.angle_gamma   90.00
#
_symmetry.space_group_name_H-M   'P 1'
#
loop_
_entity.id
_entity.type
_entity.pdbx_description
1 polymer ?
#
loop_
_entity_poly.entity_id
_entity_poly.type
_entity_poly.pdbx_seq_one_letter_code
_entity_poly.pdbx_strand_id
1 'polypeptide(L)'
;MLTFAEPLRTSRVQLLATAIDEGSAGAATLKIYTGPRPAPGAAITDQALLVALQFPHPCAQSVTGGVLTLKPLAEQMVTGSGVQAWGRIANRDGGFVADLDVGPPESGADIEIPASELFTGAMVRINDAIFTEP
;
A
#
# COMPACT_ATOMS: atom_id res chain seq x y z
N MET A 1 -25.58 -11.70 -2.71
CA MET A 1 -24.41 -10.83 -2.43
C MET A 1 -24.45 -10.51 -0.95
N LEU A 2 -23.33 -10.69 -0.23
CA LEU A 2 -23.23 -10.26 1.16
C LEU A 2 -23.01 -8.75 1.20
N THR A 3 -23.72 -8.03 2.05
CA THR A 3 -23.59 -6.56 2.20
C THR A 3 -23.54 -6.23 3.68
N PHE A 4 -22.59 -5.38 4.07
CA PHE A 4 -22.40 -4.97 5.46
C PHE A 4 -23.08 -3.63 5.75
N ALA A 5 -23.53 -3.44 6.99
CA ALA A 5 -24.00 -2.14 7.45
C ALA A 5 -22.84 -1.12 7.46
N GLU A 6 -23.12 0.13 7.12
CA GLU A 6 -22.11 1.19 7.04
C GLU A 6 -21.24 1.34 8.31
N PRO A 7 -21.79 1.28 9.54
CA PRO A 7 -20.95 1.37 10.75
C PRO A 7 -19.92 0.24 10.85
N LEU A 8 -20.26 -0.97 10.37
CA LEU A 8 -19.35 -2.10 10.35
C LEU A 8 -18.23 -1.90 9.32
N ARG A 9 -18.57 -1.42 8.12
CA ARG A 9 -17.59 -1.08 7.07
C ARG A 9 -16.62 0.00 7.56
N THR A 10 -17.14 1.07 8.16
CA THR A 10 -16.31 2.15 8.74
C THR A 10 -15.40 1.63 9.86
N SER A 11 -15.89 0.73 10.71
CA SER A 11 -15.07 0.15 11.78
C SER A 11 -13.94 -0.74 11.24
N ARG A 12 -14.20 -1.52 10.19
CA ARG A 12 -13.18 -2.40 9.58
C ARG A 12 -12.07 -1.60 8.93
N VAL A 13 -12.41 -0.56 8.17
CA VAL A 13 -11.39 0.29 7.54
C VAL A 13 -10.64 1.15 8.56
N GLN A 14 -11.28 1.51 9.69
CA GLN A 14 -10.60 2.12 10.83
C GLN A 14 -9.55 1.17 11.44
N LEU A 15 -9.85 -0.12 11.55
CA LEU A 15 -8.88 -1.12 12.02
C LEU A 15 -7.69 -1.25 11.07
N LEU A 16 -7.89 -1.15 9.75
CA LEU A 16 -6.80 -1.10 8.79
C LEU A 16 -5.90 0.13 9.04
N ALA A 17 -6.48 1.32 9.17
CA ALA A 17 -5.70 2.53 9.47
C ALA A 17 -4.90 2.38 10.78
N THR A 18 -5.53 1.85 11.83
CA THR A 18 -4.87 1.58 13.11
C THR A 18 -3.73 0.57 12.99
N ALA A 19 -3.89 -0.48 12.18
CA ALA A 19 -2.84 -1.48 11.95
C ALA A 19 -1.63 -0.87 11.20
N ILE A 20 -1.87 0.03 10.25
CA ILE A 20 -0.78 0.76 9.55
C ILE A 20 -0.03 1.66 10.54
N ASP A 21 -0.75 2.39 11.37
CA ASP A 21 -0.19 3.34 12.35
C ASP A 21 0.38 2.67 13.61
N GLU A 22 0.24 1.35 13.76
CA GLU A 22 0.74 0.60 14.91
C GLU A 22 2.27 0.62 14.98
N GLY A 23 2.79 0.75 16.20
CA GLY A 23 4.22 0.74 16.49
C GLY A 23 4.81 2.13 16.70
N SER A 24 6.13 2.18 16.89
CA SER A 24 6.83 3.43 17.18
C SER A 24 8.25 3.53 16.62
N ALA A 25 8.79 2.47 16.03
CA ALA A 25 10.18 2.43 15.57
C ALA A 25 10.47 3.37 14.38
N GLY A 26 9.47 3.68 13.56
CA GLY A 26 9.64 4.56 12.41
C GLY A 26 8.33 4.94 11.71
N ALA A 27 8.41 5.20 10.41
CA ALA A 27 7.26 5.33 9.54
C ALA A 27 6.81 3.97 9.03
N ALA A 28 5.50 3.77 8.90
CA ALA A 28 4.96 2.63 8.16
C ALA A 28 5.39 2.73 6.69
N THR A 29 5.49 1.59 6.01
CA THR A 29 6.03 1.55 4.64
C THR A 29 5.10 0.87 3.66
N LEU A 30 5.02 1.39 2.44
CA LEU A 30 4.52 0.68 1.26
C LEU A 30 5.70 0.40 0.34
N LYS A 31 6.08 -0.88 0.21
CA LYS A 31 7.20 -1.30 -0.64
C LYS A 31 6.67 -2.00 -1.88
N ILE A 32 7.15 -1.61 -3.06
CA ILE A 32 6.73 -2.17 -4.36
C ILE A 32 7.85 -3.06 -4.90
N TYR A 33 7.47 -4.21 -5.44
CA TYR A 33 8.39 -5.27 -5.86
C TYR A 33 8.09 -5.82 -7.25
N THR A 34 9.08 -6.51 -7.82
CA THR A 34 8.88 -7.39 -8.98
C THR A 34 8.10 -8.65 -8.60
N GLY A 35 7.52 -9.31 -9.60
CA GLY A 35 6.81 -10.58 -9.40
C GLY A 35 7.73 -11.80 -9.29
N PRO A 36 7.17 -12.98 -8.93
CA PRO A 36 5.79 -13.19 -8.49
C PRO A 36 5.59 -12.78 -7.03
N ARG A 37 4.36 -12.37 -6.65
CA ARG A 37 3.99 -12.13 -5.25
C ARG A 37 4.06 -13.45 -4.46
N PRO A 38 4.74 -13.51 -3.30
CA PRO A 38 4.73 -14.69 -2.43
C PRO A 38 3.37 -14.86 -1.74
N ALA A 39 3.20 -15.91 -0.93
CA ALA A 39 2.01 -16.04 -0.09
C ALA A 39 1.88 -14.82 0.86
N PRO A 40 0.66 -14.41 1.24
CA PRO A 40 0.46 -13.25 2.11
C PRO A 40 1.30 -13.30 3.38
N GLY A 41 2.07 -12.24 3.62
CA GLY A 41 2.95 -12.12 4.79
C GLY A 41 4.20 -13.04 4.78
N ALA A 42 4.39 -13.88 3.77
CA ALA A 42 5.59 -14.71 3.65
C ALA A 42 6.84 -13.85 3.38
N ALA A 43 8.01 -14.41 3.69
CA ALA A 43 9.29 -13.74 3.46
C ALA A 43 9.50 -13.44 1.97
N ILE A 44 10.20 -12.34 1.71
CA ILE A 44 10.60 -11.91 0.37
C ILE A 44 12.01 -12.45 0.12
N THR A 45 12.15 -13.30 -0.89
CA THR A 45 13.43 -13.96 -1.22
C THR A 45 13.93 -13.54 -2.59
N ASP A 46 13.07 -13.63 -3.60
CA ASP A 46 13.47 -13.48 -5.00
C ASP A 46 12.98 -12.18 -5.64
N GLN A 47 12.01 -11.50 -5.01
CA GLN A 47 11.40 -10.29 -5.56
C GLN A 47 12.30 -9.08 -5.29
N ALA A 48 12.70 -8.39 -6.37
CA ALA A 48 13.51 -7.19 -6.27
C ALA A 48 12.66 -6.02 -5.76
N LEU A 49 13.16 -5.28 -4.76
CA LEU A 49 12.56 -4.04 -4.30
C LEU A 49 12.78 -2.95 -5.36
N LEU A 50 11.69 -2.31 -5.78
CA LEU A 50 11.72 -1.21 -6.75
C LEU A 50 11.70 0.14 -6.02
N VAL A 51 10.76 0.33 -5.09
CA VAL A 51 10.61 1.58 -4.31
C VAL A 51 10.03 1.31 -2.93
N ALA A 52 10.42 2.11 -1.94
CA ALA A 52 9.92 2.06 -0.57
C ALA A 52 9.32 3.42 -0.18
N LEU A 53 8.00 3.53 -0.27
CA LEU A 53 7.23 4.71 0.13
C LEU A 53 6.96 4.69 1.64
N GLN A 54 6.80 5.88 2.23
CA GLN A 54 6.54 6.05 3.66
C GLN A 54 5.20 6.73 3.89
N PHE A 55 4.42 6.17 4.82
CA PHE A 55 3.18 6.78 5.26
C PHE A 55 3.47 7.91 6.26
N PRO A 56 2.75 9.04 6.19
CA PRO A 56 2.70 9.97 7.31
C PRO A 56 2.03 9.31 8.52
N HIS A 57 2.30 9.82 9.71
CA HIS A 57 1.64 9.37 10.94
C HIS A 57 0.85 10.54 11.56
N PRO A 58 -0.46 10.40 11.82
CA PRO A 58 -1.32 9.27 11.44
C PRO A 58 -1.52 9.19 9.92
N CYS A 59 -1.72 7.99 9.38
CA CYS A 59 -1.80 7.72 7.95
C CYS A 59 -3.12 8.19 7.32
N ALA A 60 -4.21 8.13 8.09
CA ALA A 60 -5.54 8.49 7.62
C ALA A 60 -5.71 10.00 7.48
N GLN A 61 -6.26 10.43 6.34
CA GLN A 61 -6.86 11.74 6.16
C GLN A 61 -8.31 11.74 6.66
N SER A 62 -9.07 10.70 6.32
CA SER A 62 -10.45 10.50 6.79
C SER A 62 -10.83 9.03 6.79
N VAL A 63 -11.77 8.68 7.67
CA VAL A 63 -12.42 7.36 7.73
C VAL A 63 -13.93 7.57 7.85
N THR A 64 -14.67 7.26 6.78
CA THR A 64 -16.13 7.50 6.74
C THR A 64 -16.80 6.64 5.68
N GLY A 65 -18.04 6.21 5.92
CA GLY A 65 -18.83 5.46 4.91
C GLY A 65 -18.21 4.15 4.43
N GLY A 66 -17.34 3.51 5.23
CA GLY A 66 -16.57 2.35 4.82
C GLY A 66 -15.37 2.64 3.91
N VAL A 67 -14.96 3.91 3.83
CA VAL A 67 -13.81 4.37 3.04
C VAL A 67 -12.75 4.96 3.95
N LEU A 68 -11.50 4.51 3.78
CA LEU A 68 -10.31 5.15 4.32
C LEU A 68 -9.66 5.95 3.20
N THR A 69 -9.56 7.26 3.36
CA THR A 69 -8.73 8.11 2.52
C THR A 69 -7.40 8.33 3.22
N LEU A 70 -6.31 8.00 2.55
CA LEU A 70 -4.97 8.21 3.06
C LEU A 70 -4.52 9.66 2.85
N LYS A 71 -3.66 10.15 3.74
CA LYS A 71 -2.85 11.33 3.45
C LYS A 71 -1.85 10.99 2.33
N PRO A 72 -1.39 11.99 1.55
CA PRO A 72 -0.37 11.76 0.52
C PRO A 72 0.88 11.08 1.11
N LEU A 73 1.44 10.12 0.38
CA LEU A 73 2.72 9.52 0.76
C LEU A 73 3.85 10.42 0.25
N ALA A 74 4.93 10.47 1.02
CA ALA A 74 6.12 11.22 0.62
C ALA A 74 6.68 10.65 -0.69
N GLU A 75 7.10 11.55 -1.59
CA GLU A 75 7.78 11.17 -2.83
C GLU A 75 9.08 10.42 -2.50
N GLN A 76 9.34 9.35 -3.24
CA GLN A 76 10.52 8.51 -3.05
C GLN A 76 11.16 8.15 -4.38
N MET A 77 12.48 7.99 -4.35
CA MET A 77 13.26 7.58 -5.49
C MET A 77 13.20 6.06 -5.66
N VAL A 78 13.02 5.62 -6.90
CA VAL A 78 13.15 4.22 -7.30
C VAL A 78 14.61 3.78 -7.17
N THR A 79 14.85 2.66 -6.51
CA THR A 79 16.18 2.12 -6.20
C THR A 79 16.50 0.83 -6.93
N GLY A 80 15.50 0.19 -7.55
CA GLY A 80 15.66 -0.97 -8.42
C GLY A 80 14.88 -0.78 -9.72
N SER A 81 15.40 -1.33 -10.82
CA SER A 81 14.70 -1.33 -12.10
C SER A 81 13.97 -2.66 -12.32
N GLY A 82 12.76 -2.61 -12.85
CA GLY A 82 11.97 -3.81 -13.13
C GLY A 82 10.48 -3.56 -13.24
N VAL A 83 9.76 -4.59 -13.73
CA VAL A 83 8.31 -4.56 -13.88
C VAL A 83 7.67 -4.74 -12.51
N GLN A 84 6.95 -3.73 -12.04
CA GLN A 84 6.19 -3.79 -10.80
C GLN A 84 5.05 -4.80 -10.92
N ALA A 85 4.82 -5.57 -9.86
CA ALA A 85 3.75 -6.57 -9.85
C ALA A 85 2.92 -6.57 -8.56
N TRP A 86 3.49 -6.16 -7.42
CA TRP A 86 2.79 -6.16 -6.15
C TRP A 86 3.47 -5.22 -5.14
N GLY A 87 2.77 -4.91 -4.05
CA GLY A 87 3.29 -4.12 -2.95
C GLY A 87 2.95 -4.69 -1.57
N ARG A 88 3.75 -4.35 -0.56
CA ARG A 88 3.54 -4.71 0.85
C ARG A 88 3.42 -3.48 1.72
N ILE A 89 2.38 -3.43 2.52
CA ILE A 89 2.25 -2.49 3.64
C ILE A 89 2.78 -3.16 4.90
N ALA A 90 3.69 -2.48 5.57
CA ALA A 90 4.17 -2.84 6.90
C ALA A 90 3.95 -1.67 7.87
N ASN A 91 3.61 -1.99 9.13
CA ASN A 91 3.39 -1.00 10.18
C ASN A 91 4.70 -0.32 10.60
N ARG A 92 4.64 0.56 11.59
CA ARG A 92 5.77 1.39 12.02
C ARG A 92 6.89 0.61 12.71
N ASP A 93 6.64 -0.64 13.09
CA ASP A 93 7.64 -1.59 13.62
C ASP A 93 8.07 -2.63 12.58
N GLY A 94 7.63 -2.49 11.32
CA GLY A 94 7.94 -3.42 10.23
C GLY A 94 7.10 -4.70 10.21
N GLY A 95 6.05 -4.78 11.04
CA GLY A 95 5.08 -5.86 11.04
C GLY A 95 4.19 -5.86 9.81
N PHE A 96 3.84 -7.05 9.30
CA PHE A 96 2.98 -7.21 8.13
C PHE A 96 1.56 -6.66 8.37
N VAL A 97 1.03 -5.89 7.40
CA VAL A 97 -0.35 -5.39 7.42
C VAL A 97 -1.15 -5.92 6.24
N ALA A 98 -0.67 -5.72 5.01
CA ALA A 98 -1.36 -6.14 3.80
C ALA A 98 -0.40 -6.30 2.61
N ASP A 99 -0.80 -7.14 1.66
CA ASP A 99 -0.21 -7.20 0.32
C ASP A 99 -1.22 -6.71 -0.71
N LEU A 100 -0.74 -6.02 -1.74
CA LEU A 100 -1.52 -5.33 -2.76
C LEU A 100 -1.07 -5.78 -4.15
N ASP A 101 -1.99 -5.93 -5.08
CA ASP A 101 -1.66 -6.12 -6.49
C ASP A 101 -1.27 -4.77 -7.13
N VAL A 102 -0.24 -4.77 -7.97
CA VAL A 102 0.21 -3.58 -8.71
C VAL A 102 0.14 -3.88 -10.20
N GLY A 103 -0.51 -3.00 -10.95
CA GLY A 103 -0.77 -3.21 -12.38
C GLY A 103 -0.81 -1.92 -13.18
N PRO A 104 -1.06 -2.02 -14.50
CA PRO A 104 -1.33 -0.85 -15.33
C PRO A 104 -2.69 -0.22 -14.99
N PRO A 105 -2.97 1.02 -15.46
CA PRO A 105 -4.29 1.63 -15.36
C PRO A 105 -5.39 0.73 -15.92
N GLU A 106 -6.56 0.74 -15.28
CA GLU A 106 -7.75 -0.03 -15.64
C GLU A 106 -7.59 -1.56 -15.52
N SER A 107 -6.53 -2.04 -14.86
CA SER A 107 -6.33 -3.47 -14.61
C SER A 107 -7.20 -4.00 -13.47
N GLY A 108 -7.68 -3.12 -12.60
CA GLY A 108 -8.36 -3.51 -11.36
C GLY A 108 -7.38 -3.96 -10.26
N ALA A 109 -6.08 -3.70 -10.43
CA ALA A 109 -5.10 -3.85 -9.36
C ALA A 109 -5.34 -2.81 -8.26
N ASP A 110 -4.91 -3.11 -7.03
CA ASP A 110 -5.06 -2.18 -5.91
C ASP A 110 -4.26 -0.88 -6.12
N ILE A 111 -3.10 -0.99 -6.78
CA ILE A 111 -2.27 0.15 -7.17
C ILE A 111 -2.08 0.12 -8.69
N GLU A 112 -2.52 1.18 -9.36
CA GLU A 112 -2.36 1.32 -10.80
C GLU A 112 -1.27 2.35 -11.13
N ILE A 113 -0.23 1.91 -11.84
CA ILE A 113 0.91 2.75 -12.25
C ILE A 113 0.93 2.85 -13.78
N PRO A 114 0.86 4.07 -14.37
CA PRO A 114 0.88 4.27 -15.82
C PRO A 114 2.29 4.16 -16.40
N ALA A 115 3.04 3.14 -15.99
CA ALA A 115 4.38 2.83 -16.49
C ALA A 115 4.50 1.31 -16.67
N SER A 116 5.13 0.87 -17.76
CA SER A 116 5.39 -0.57 -17.99
C SER A 116 6.48 -1.12 -17.08
N GLU A 117 7.39 -0.26 -16.64
CA GLU A 117 8.54 -0.59 -15.81
C GLU A 117 8.94 0.62 -14.98
N LEU A 118 9.48 0.38 -13.79
CA LEU A 118 10.16 1.42 -13.00
C LEU A 118 11.66 1.36 -13.27
N PHE A 119 12.30 2.52 -13.38
CA PHE A 119 13.74 2.62 -13.55
C PHE A 119 14.37 3.33 -12.36
N THR A 120 15.54 2.83 -11.94
CA THR A 120 16.33 3.44 -10.88
C THR A 120 16.58 4.93 -11.16
N GLY A 121 16.37 5.78 -10.16
CA GLY A 121 16.48 7.24 -10.27
C GLY A 121 15.19 7.97 -10.64
N ALA A 122 14.13 7.26 -11.06
CA ALA A 122 12.81 7.85 -11.20
C ALA A 122 12.20 8.21 -9.84
N MET A 123 11.27 9.17 -9.81
CA MET A 123 10.51 9.53 -8.61
C MET A 123 9.10 8.94 -8.68
N VAL A 124 8.64 8.40 -7.55
CA VAL A 124 7.27 7.90 -7.37
C VAL A 124 6.61 8.68 -6.24
N ARG A 125 5.39 9.14 -6.50
CA ARG A 125 4.56 9.89 -5.56
C ARG A 125 3.13 9.38 -5.59
N ILE A 126 2.50 9.27 -4.42
CA ILE A 126 1.06 8.97 -4.29
C ILE A 126 0.38 10.18 -3.66
N ASN A 127 -0.46 10.85 -4.44
CA ASN A 127 -1.17 12.05 -4.00
C ASN A 127 -2.47 11.76 -3.25
N ASP A 128 -3.16 10.70 -3.68
CA ASP A 128 -4.41 10.26 -3.09
C ASP A 128 -4.46 8.73 -3.21
N ALA A 129 -5.07 8.10 -2.21
CA ALA A 129 -5.30 6.66 -2.16
C ALA A 129 -6.47 6.37 -1.24
N ILE A 130 -7.37 5.48 -1.69
CA ILE A 130 -8.55 5.08 -0.94
C ILE A 130 -8.60 3.57 -0.77
N PHE A 131 -9.03 3.11 0.41
CA PHE A 131 -9.45 1.74 0.64
C PHE A 131 -10.95 1.72 0.90
N THR A 132 -11.68 0.88 0.17
CA THR A 132 -13.14 0.76 0.28
C THR A 132 -13.52 -0.64 0.71
N GLU A 133 -14.23 -0.76 1.83
CA GLU A 133 -14.80 -2.03 2.28
C GLU A 133 -16.02 -2.43 1.43
N PRO A 134 -16.23 -3.72 1.13
CA PRO A 134 -17.40 -4.20 0.40
C PRO A 134 -18.72 -4.09 1.18
#